data_AF-A0A849MY24-F1
#
_entry.id   AF-A0A849MY24-F1
#
_cell.length_a   1.000
_cell.length_b   1.000
_cell.length_c   1.000
_cell.angle_alpha   90.00
_cell.angle_beta   90.00
_cell.angle_gamma   90.00
#
_symmetry.space_group_name_H-M   'P 1'
#
loop_
_entity.id
_entity.type
_entity.pdbx_description
1 polymer ?
#
loop_
_entity_poly.entity_id
_entity_poly.type
_entity_poly.pdbx_seq_one_letter_code
_entity_poly.pdbx_strand_id
1 'polypeptide(L)'
;MSRPKPTVLLESHEERRSVNARVFQVLEAAAVYAVFYDGQPCNIRIATAYRDYPGPKYPRVTFMSPGHAHRMARRLNKRFNTTAFTVVRFVDGELDLGD
;
A
#
# COMPACT_ATOMS: atom_id res chain seq x y z
N MET A 1 9.59 13.56 -15.90
CA MET A 1 8.17 13.40 -16.30
C MET A 1 7.30 13.80 -15.13
N SER A 2 6.50 14.86 -15.29
CA SER A 2 5.51 15.26 -14.27
C SER A 2 4.49 14.12 -14.13
N ARG A 3 4.17 13.72 -12.89
CA ARG A 3 3.16 12.69 -12.64
C ARG A 3 1.80 13.31 -12.99
N PRO A 4 0.97 12.68 -13.84
CA PRO A 4 -0.36 13.20 -14.13
C PRO A 4 -1.13 13.39 -12.83
N LYS A 5 -1.83 14.52 -12.70
CA LYS A 5 -2.66 14.79 -11.52
C LYS A 5 -3.78 13.74 -11.48
N PRO A 6 -3.98 13.04 -10.35
CA PRO A 6 -5.05 12.07 -10.24
C PRO A 6 -6.42 12.76 -10.24
N THR A 7 -7.42 12.10 -10.81
CA THR A 7 -8.82 12.53 -10.77
C THR A 7 -9.34 12.46 -9.33
N VAL A 8 -9.97 13.54 -8.85
CA VAL A 8 -10.67 13.55 -7.55
C VAL A 8 -12.07 13.01 -7.77
N LEU A 9 -12.43 11.93 -7.05
CA LEU A 9 -13.74 11.29 -7.12
C LEU A 9 -14.72 11.87 -6.11
N LEU A 10 -14.26 12.10 -4.88
CA LEU A 10 -15.05 12.66 -3.79
C LEU A 10 -14.20 13.65 -3.03
N GLU A 11 -14.82 14.72 -2.56
CA GLU A 11 -14.19 15.75 -1.75
C GLU A 11 -15.10 16.11 -0.57
N SER A 12 -14.54 16.18 0.62
CA SER A 12 -15.21 16.64 1.83
C SER A 12 -14.35 17.68 2.53
N HIS A 13 -14.97 18.80 2.89
CA HIS A 13 -14.34 19.85 3.68
C HIS A 13 -14.67 19.67 5.16
N GLU A 14 -13.69 19.89 6.02
CA GLU A 14 -13.92 19.99 7.45
C GLU A 14 -14.71 21.28 7.76
N GLU A 15 -15.80 21.19 8.53
CA GLU A 15 -16.74 22.31 8.76
C GLU A 15 -16.12 23.54 9.44
N ARG A 16 -14.99 23.38 10.14
CA ARG A 16 -14.32 24.50 10.80
C ARG A 16 -13.63 25.37 9.75
N ARG A 17 -14.13 26.60 9.57
CA ARG A 17 -13.41 27.72 8.93
C ARG A 17 -12.20 28.14 9.79
N SER A 18 -11.20 27.28 9.83
CA SER A 18 -9.87 27.58 10.36
C SER A 18 -8.88 27.59 9.19
N VAL A 19 -7.79 28.34 9.32
CA VAL A 19 -6.67 28.33 8.36
C VAL A 19 -6.10 26.92 8.17
N ASN A 20 -6.34 26.02 9.14
CA ASN A 20 -5.89 24.63 9.13
C ASN A 20 -6.98 23.63 8.70
N ALA A 21 -8.08 24.07 8.09
CA ALA A 21 -9.16 23.19 7.64
C ALA A 21 -8.63 22.14 6.68
N ARG A 22 -8.93 20.86 6.95
CA ARG A 22 -8.49 19.75 6.11
C ARG A 22 -9.51 19.48 5.01
N VAL A 23 -9.00 19.04 3.87
CA VAL A 23 -9.81 18.54 2.75
C VAL A 23 -9.51 17.06 2.59
N PHE A 24 -10.54 16.23 2.69
CA PHE A 24 -10.45 14.80 2.44
C PHE A 24 -10.83 14.54 0.99
N GLN A 25 -9.92 13.98 0.22
CA GLN A 25 -10.13 13.65 -1.18
C GLN A 25 -9.96 12.15 -1.41
N VAL A 26 -10.94 11.55 -2.08
CA VAL A 26 -10.80 10.21 -2.66
C VAL A 26 -10.29 10.37 -4.08
N LEU A 27 -9.19 9.69 -4.39
CA LEU A 27 -8.52 9.81 -5.67
C LEU A 27 -8.69 8.52 -6.48
N GLU A 28 -8.90 8.68 -7.77
CA GLU A 28 -8.90 7.57 -8.72
C GLU A 28 -7.50 6.93 -8.79
N ALA A 29 -7.48 5.61 -8.95
CA ALA A 29 -6.25 4.87 -9.16
C ALA A 29 -6.46 3.81 -10.24
N ALA A 30 -5.47 3.69 -11.13
CA ALA A 30 -5.57 2.81 -12.29
C ALA A 30 -5.45 1.31 -11.97
N ALA A 31 -4.79 0.95 -10.87
CA ALA A 31 -4.59 -0.44 -10.47
C ALA A 31 -4.12 -0.52 -9.01
N VAL A 32 -4.31 -1.69 -8.40
CA VAL A 32 -3.71 -2.06 -7.13
C VAL A 32 -2.50 -2.96 -7.40
N TYR A 33 -1.41 -2.74 -6.68
CA TYR A 33 -0.21 -3.56 -6.74
C TYR A 33 0.02 -4.21 -5.39
N ALA A 34 0.26 -5.51 -5.34
CA ALA A 34 0.60 -6.21 -4.11
C ALA A 34 1.92 -6.97 -4.26
N VAL A 35 2.67 -7.08 -3.17
CA VAL A 35 3.86 -7.94 -3.12
C VAL A 35 3.44 -9.36 -2.74
N PHE A 36 3.82 -10.31 -3.58
CA PHE A 36 3.58 -11.73 -3.41
C PHE A 36 4.88 -12.41 -3.01
N TYR A 37 4.78 -13.50 -2.25
CA TYR A 37 5.89 -14.39 -1.96
C TYR A 37 5.55 -15.75 -2.54
N ASP A 38 6.39 -16.25 -3.45
CA ASP A 38 6.23 -17.57 -4.08
C ASP A 38 4.85 -17.76 -4.74
N GLY A 39 4.38 -16.72 -5.42
CA GLY A 39 3.09 -16.75 -6.13
C GLY A 39 1.86 -16.60 -5.24
N GLN A 40 2.01 -16.39 -3.93
CA GLN A 40 0.91 -16.21 -2.99
C GLN A 40 0.88 -14.79 -2.38
N PRO A 41 -0.32 -14.23 -2.08
CA PRO A 41 -0.42 -12.97 -1.35
C PRO A 41 0.18 -13.11 0.04
N CYS A 42 0.95 -12.11 0.49
CA CYS A 42 1.67 -12.19 1.76
C CYS A 42 1.48 -10.94 2.62
N ASN A 43 1.59 -11.10 3.94
CA ASN A 43 1.72 -9.99 4.89
C ASN A 43 3.09 -10.04 5.56
N ILE A 44 3.54 -8.89 6.06
CA ILE A 44 4.84 -8.76 6.70
C ILE A 44 4.64 -8.29 8.14
N ARG A 45 5.40 -8.90 9.05
CA ARG A 45 5.50 -8.49 10.45
C ARG A 45 6.94 -8.13 10.76
N ILE A 46 7.13 -6.98 11.41
CA ILE A 46 8.41 -6.54 11.95
C ILE A 46 8.27 -6.55 13.47
N ALA A 47 8.95 -7.48 14.13
CA ALA A 47 9.02 -7.58 15.58
C ALA A 47 10.47 -7.46 16.05
N THR A 48 10.65 -6.98 17.28
CA THR A 48 11.96 -6.97 17.94
C THR A 48 12.10 -8.28 18.72
N ALA A 49 13.26 -8.93 18.67
CA ALA A 49 13.46 -10.22 19.34
C ALA A 49 13.46 -10.14 20.89
N TYR A 50 13.77 -8.98 21.46
CA TYR A 50 14.06 -8.81 22.89
C TYR A 50 13.10 -7.89 23.65
N ARG A 51 12.26 -7.13 22.96
CA ARG A 51 11.32 -6.17 23.57
C ARG A 51 10.04 -6.11 22.76
N ASP A 52 8.91 -6.36 23.40
CA ASP A 52 7.60 -6.25 22.78
C ASP A 52 7.06 -4.81 22.72
N TYR A 53 7.88 -3.82 23.10
CA TYR A 53 7.50 -2.41 23.08
C TYR A 53 8.48 -1.54 22.27
N PRO A 54 7.98 -0.67 21.37
CA PRO A 54 6.61 -0.59 20.87
C PRO A 54 6.27 -1.86 20.03
N GLY A 55 5.03 -2.34 20.11
CA GLY A 55 4.59 -3.62 19.55
C GLY A 55 4.92 -3.87 18.07
N PRO A 56 4.73 -5.11 17.59
CA PRO A 56 5.10 -5.50 16.24
C PRO A 56 4.40 -4.63 15.20
N LYS A 57 5.16 -4.18 14.19
CA LYS A 57 4.67 -3.35 13.10
C LYS A 57 4.29 -4.22 11.92
N TYR A 58 3.18 -3.88 11.28
CA TYR A 58 2.68 -4.55 10.08
C TYR A 58 2.77 -3.60 8.89
N PRO A 59 3.93 -3.54 8.20
CA PRO A 59 4.06 -2.69 7.03
C PRO A 59 3.10 -3.14 5.91
N ARG A 60 2.51 -2.15 5.24
CA ARG A 60 1.64 -2.39 4.09
C ARG A 60 2.44 -2.99 2.92
N VAL A 61 1.90 -4.05 2.32
CA VAL A 61 2.42 -4.71 1.12
C VAL A 61 1.60 -4.41 -0.15
N THR A 62 0.49 -3.69 0.01
CA THR A 62 -0.41 -3.25 -1.07
C THR A 62 -0.20 -1.76 -1.35
N PHE A 63 -0.15 -1.39 -2.62
CA PHE A 63 0.20 -0.06 -3.09
C PHE A 63 -0.63 0.33 -4.31
N MET A 64 -1.02 1.61 -4.38
CA MET A 64 -1.63 2.19 -5.60
C MET A 64 -0.57 2.70 -6.59
N SER A 65 0.72 2.47 -6.32
CA SER A 65 1.85 2.92 -7.14
C SER A 65 2.82 1.76 -7.41
N PRO A 66 3.12 1.45 -8.68
CA PRO A 66 4.00 0.34 -9.03
C PRO A 66 5.42 0.54 -8.48
N GLY A 67 5.93 1.77 -8.52
CA GLY A 67 7.28 2.07 -8.05
C GLY A 67 7.48 1.78 -6.56
N HIS A 68 6.45 1.99 -5.73
CA HIS A 68 6.50 1.64 -4.31
C HIS A 68 6.46 0.13 -4.10
N ALA A 69 5.60 -0.59 -4.82
CA ALA A 69 5.53 -2.05 -4.77
C ALA A 69 6.85 -2.71 -5.18
N HIS A 70 7.45 -2.31 -6.30
CA HIS A 70 8.74 -2.86 -6.76
C HIS A 70 9.90 -2.51 -5.83
N ARG A 71 9.87 -1.34 -5.17
CA ARG A 71 10.87 -0.98 -4.16
C ARG A 71 10.75 -1.88 -2.92
N MET A 72 9.53 -2.16 -2.49
CA MET A 72 9.26 -3.08 -1.38
C MET A 72 9.74 -4.49 -1.72
N ALA A 73 9.33 -5.05 -2.87
CA ALA A 73 9.75 -6.38 -3.32
C ALA A 73 11.29 -6.49 -3.40
N ARG A 74 11.98 -5.52 -4.01
CA ARG A 74 13.46 -5.49 -4.04
C ARG A 74 14.09 -5.45 -2.66
N ARG A 75 13.52 -4.66 -1.73
CA ARG A 75 14.01 -4.59 -0.35
C ARG A 75 13.87 -5.93 0.37
N LEU A 76 12.79 -6.65 0.14
CA LEU A 76 12.54 -7.96 0.74
C LEU A 76 13.43 -9.04 0.12
N ASN A 77 13.53 -9.07 -1.20
CA ASN A 77 14.47 -9.94 -1.92
C ASN A 77 15.90 -9.76 -1.41
N LYS A 78 16.35 -8.51 -1.23
CA LYS A 78 17.67 -8.23 -0.63
C LYS A 78 17.78 -8.68 0.83
N ARG A 79 16.72 -8.52 1.63
CA ARG A 79 16.74 -8.87 3.06
C ARG A 79 16.77 -10.38 3.30
N PHE A 80 16.07 -11.15 2.48
CA PHE A 80 15.96 -12.61 2.61
C PHE A 80 16.86 -13.37 1.63
N ASN A 81 17.72 -12.65 0.88
CA ASN A 81 18.59 -13.19 -0.16
C ASN A 81 17.84 -14.13 -1.14
N THR A 82 16.71 -13.66 -1.64
CA THR A 82 15.81 -14.41 -2.53
C THR A 82 15.35 -13.56 -3.70
N THR A 83 14.73 -14.20 -4.68
CA THR A 83 14.02 -13.56 -5.81
C THR A 83 12.52 -13.87 -5.81
N ALA A 84 12.04 -14.61 -4.79
CA ALA A 84 10.65 -15.06 -4.70
C ALA A 84 9.63 -13.95 -4.41
N PHE A 85 10.06 -12.75 -3.99
CA PHE A 85 9.15 -11.62 -3.85
C PHE A 85 8.91 -10.96 -5.20
N THR A 86 7.68 -11.08 -5.68
CA THR A 86 7.21 -10.52 -6.96
C THR A 86 6.09 -9.51 -6.73
N VAL A 87 5.76 -8.72 -7.75
CA VAL A 87 4.67 -7.73 -7.67
C VAL A 87 3.57 -8.16 -8.63
N VAL A 88 2.34 -8.29 -8.12
CA VAL A 88 1.15 -8.60 -8.91
C VAL A 88 0.31 -7.33 -9.04
N ARG A 89 -0.16 -7.07 -10.27
CA ARG A 89 -1.05 -5.96 -10.60
C ARG A 89 -2.48 -6.47 -10.73
N PHE A 90 -3.37 -5.88 -9.94
CA PHE A 90 -4.81 -6.10 -9.98
C PHE A 90 -5.46 -4.93 -10.71
N VAL A 91 -6.11 -5.23 -11.83
CA VAL A 91 -6.84 -4.25 -12.65
C VAL A 91 -8.32 -4.34 -12.31
N ASP A 92 -8.82 -5.57 -12.24
CA ASP A 92 -10.18 -5.89 -11.86
C ASP A 92 -10.13 -6.81 -10.65
N GLY A 93 -11.03 -6.57 -9.69
CA GLY A 93 -11.21 -7.38 -8.50
C GLY A 93 -12.64 -7.86 -8.41
N GLU A 94 -12.84 -8.98 -7.74
CA GLU A 94 -14.18 -9.46 -7.40
C GLU A 94 -14.71 -8.67 -6.21
N LEU A 95 -16.00 -8.30 -6.28
CA LEU A 95 -16.69 -7.73 -5.13
C LEU A 95 -17.00 -8.86 -4.14
N ASP A 96 -16.19 -8.96 -3.09
CA ASP A 96 -16.49 -9.83 -1.96
C ASP A 96 -17.36 -9.04 -0.95
N LEU A 97 -18.60 -9.48 -0.79
CA LEU A 97 -19.55 -8.87 0.15
C LEU A 97 -19.36 -9.39 1.59
N GLY A 98 -18.52 -10.42 1.78
CA GLY A 98 -18.40 -11.15 3.03
C GLY A 98 -19.66 -11.94 3.36
N ASP A 99 -19.49 -13.10 4.00
CA ASP A 99 -20.56 -13.79 4.73
C ASP A 99 -20.64 -13.27 6.18
#